data_AF-A0A524LNV0-F1
#
_entry.id   AF-A0A524LNV0-F1
#
_cell.length_a   1.000
_cell.length_b   1.000
_cell.length_c   1.000
_cell.angle_alpha   90.00
_cell.angle_beta   90.00
_cell.angle_gamma   90.00
#
_symmetry.space_group_name_H-M   'P 1'
#
loop_
_entity.id
_entity.type
_entity.pdbx_description
1 polymer ?
#
loop_
_entity_poly.entity_id
_entity_poly.type
_entity_poly.pdbx_seq_one_letter_code
_entity_poly.pdbx_strand_id
1 'polypeptide(L)'
;MIHKAIIAFTIISILSVMIVFETDAVATLSNDSENPCSGSYLDKVVYDVFPGGVTAGPLALQSGDIDVLYDTMDWVNEDTLNSDPDIGLFYKYSNGYGHLTINFRDYPLNISGLRRAFAYAYDKTKVCSDVRDGETIVHDSIVPLPNIWCIE
;
A
#
# COMPACT_ATOMS: atom_id res chain seq x y z
N MET A 1 -55.19 30.35 36.85
CA MET A 1 -54.11 29.77 37.70
C MET A 1 -53.60 28.42 37.19
N ILE A 2 -54.48 27.52 36.74
CA ILE A 2 -54.14 26.16 36.27
C ILE A 2 -53.12 26.14 35.10
N HIS A 3 -53.25 27.05 34.12
CA HIS A 3 -52.30 27.12 32.99
C HIS A 3 -50.86 27.46 33.39
N LYS A 4 -50.68 28.32 34.40
CA LYS A 4 -49.32 28.68 34.89
C LYS A 4 -48.64 27.51 35.61
N ALA A 5 -49.43 26.68 36.30
CA ALA A 5 -48.94 25.49 36.98
C ALA A 5 -48.51 24.39 35.99
N ILE A 6 -49.26 24.21 34.89
CA ILE A 6 -48.93 23.22 33.83
C ILE A 6 -47.65 23.61 33.09
N ILE A 7 -47.48 24.92 32.80
CA ILE A 7 -46.26 25.44 32.17
C ILE A 7 -45.05 25.30 33.11
N ALA A 8 -45.21 25.57 34.40
CA ALA A 8 -44.13 25.38 35.37
C ALA A 8 -43.71 23.90 35.49
N PHE A 9 -44.68 22.98 35.49
CA PHE A 9 -44.41 21.54 35.61
C PHE A 9 -43.70 20.98 34.38
N THR A 10 -44.07 21.45 33.18
CA THR A 10 -43.41 21.05 31.93
C THR A 10 -41.98 21.58 31.83
N ILE A 11 -41.72 22.81 32.27
CA ILE A 11 -40.36 23.36 32.32
C ILE A 11 -39.48 22.56 33.30
N ILE A 12 -39.99 22.22 34.48
CA ILE A 12 -39.26 21.41 35.46
C ILE A 12 -38.95 20.02 34.92
N SER A 13 -39.90 19.38 34.23
CA SER A 13 -39.70 18.07 33.61
C SER A 13 -38.66 18.09 32.50
N ILE A 14 -38.59 19.16 31.70
CA ILE A 14 -37.57 19.29 30.64
C ILE A 14 -36.20 19.52 31.28
N LEU A 15 -36.12 20.35 32.32
CA LEU A 15 -34.86 20.63 33.01
C LEU A 15 -34.32 19.37 33.72
N SER A 16 -35.19 18.55 34.31
CA SER A 16 -34.78 17.28 34.92
C SER A 16 -34.27 16.26 33.92
N VAL A 17 -34.80 16.24 32.70
CA VAL A 17 -34.31 15.34 31.64
C VAL A 17 -32.93 15.79 31.15
N MET A 18 -32.66 17.11 31.07
CA MET A 18 -31.35 17.62 30.65
C MET A 18 -30.23 17.37 31.68
N ILE A 19 -30.55 17.23 32.97
CA ILE A 19 -29.56 16.95 34.03
C ILE A 19 -29.15 15.46 34.04
N VAL A 20 -30.01 14.56 33.57
CA VAL A 20 -29.75 13.10 33.58
C VAL A 20 -28.90 12.65 32.38
N PHE A 21 -28.83 13.44 31.31
CA PHE A 21 -27.87 13.24 30.23
C PHE A 21 -26.56 13.96 30.55
N GLU A 22 -25.88 13.50 31.62
CA GLU A 22 -24.44 13.71 31.71
C GLU A 22 -23.83 13.06 30.46
N THR A 23 -23.21 13.89 29.62
CA THR A 23 -22.39 13.41 28.53
C THR A 23 -21.27 12.58 29.16
N ASP A 24 -21.22 11.29 28.83
CA ASP A 24 -20.03 10.49 29.08
C ASP A 24 -18.84 11.27 28.51
N ALA A 25 -18.04 11.85 29.40
CA ALA A 25 -16.77 12.42 29.00
C ALA A 25 -15.99 11.28 28.39
N VAL A 26 -15.81 11.32 27.07
CA VAL A 26 -14.90 10.42 26.36
C VAL A 26 -13.56 10.60 27.05
N ALA A 27 -13.17 9.63 27.87
CA ALA A 27 -11.85 9.57 28.44
C ALA A 27 -10.88 9.60 27.25
N THR A 28 -10.23 10.74 27.03
CA THR A 28 -9.03 10.79 26.22
C THR A 28 -8.05 9.85 26.88
N LEU A 29 -7.88 8.65 26.31
CA LEU A 29 -6.79 7.75 26.65
C LEU A 29 -5.51 8.57 26.50
N SER A 30 -4.86 8.90 27.61
CA SER A 30 -3.50 9.42 27.57
C SER A 30 -2.66 8.36 26.87
N ASN A 31 -2.16 8.68 25.68
CA ASN A 31 -1.40 7.77 24.82
C ASN A 31 0.00 7.46 25.36
N ASP A 32 0.30 7.86 26.60
CA ASP A 32 1.61 7.67 27.20
C ASP A 32 1.63 6.27 27.81
N SER A 33 1.96 5.29 26.97
CA SER A 33 2.41 4.00 27.48
C SER A 33 3.66 4.22 28.33
N GLU A 34 3.65 3.78 29.58
CA GLU A 34 4.83 3.78 30.47
C GLU A 34 6.00 2.90 29.94
N ASN A 35 5.80 2.21 28.82
CA ASN A 35 6.84 1.50 28.09
C ASN A 35 7.50 2.47 27.08
N PRO A 36 8.79 2.83 27.22
CA PRO A 36 9.51 3.62 26.22
C PRO A 36 9.64 2.90 24.86
N CYS A 37 9.38 1.60 24.81
CA CYS A 37 9.25 0.81 23.57
C CYS A 37 7.78 0.63 23.12
N SER A 38 6.89 1.41 23.71
CA SER A 38 5.46 1.55 23.44
C SER A 38 5.04 2.08 22.07
N GLY A 39 5.93 2.86 21.47
CA GLY A 39 5.65 3.67 20.29
C GLY A 39 6.67 3.50 19.19
N SER A 40 6.53 4.33 18.15
CA SER A 40 7.51 4.41 17.07
C SER A 40 8.90 4.72 17.61
N TYR A 41 9.92 4.01 17.13
CA TYR A 41 11.32 4.34 17.40
C TYR A 41 11.78 5.63 16.70
N LEU A 42 10.95 6.17 15.81
CA LEU A 42 11.21 7.40 15.05
C LEU A 42 10.35 8.55 15.57
N ASP A 43 10.97 9.72 15.75
CA ASP A 43 10.30 10.96 16.15
C ASP A 43 9.51 11.59 14.98
N LYS A 44 10.00 11.45 13.74
CA LYS A 44 9.41 12.05 12.54
C LYS A 44 9.74 11.25 11.28
N VAL A 45 8.76 11.17 10.37
CA VAL A 45 8.95 10.68 9.00
C VAL A 45 8.60 11.81 8.03
N VAL A 46 9.47 12.04 7.04
CA VAL A 46 9.24 13.02 5.96
C VAL A 46 9.08 12.25 4.66
N TYR A 47 8.00 12.55 3.92
CA TYR A 47 7.74 11.98 2.61
C TYR A 47 8.06 13.02 1.54
N ASP A 48 9.17 12.81 0.84
CA ASP A 48 9.57 13.66 -0.27
C ASP A 48 9.21 13.00 -1.61
N VAL A 49 8.48 13.74 -2.43
CA VAL A 49 8.08 13.28 -3.77
C VAL A 49 9.03 13.88 -4.78
N PHE A 50 9.86 13.03 -5.40
CA PHE A 50 10.80 13.47 -6.42
C PHE A 50 10.16 13.44 -7.83
N PRO A 51 10.00 14.59 -8.50
CA PRO A 51 9.40 14.65 -9.84
C PRO A 51 10.30 14.15 -10.97
N GLY A 52 11.43 13.49 -10.67
CA GLY A 52 12.43 12.99 -11.63
C GLY A 52 12.34 11.50 -11.97
N GLY A 53 11.33 10.78 -11.45
CA GLY A 53 11.16 9.35 -11.71
C GLY A 53 12.30 8.50 -11.15
N VAL A 54 12.68 7.44 -11.88
CA VAL A 54 13.53 6.34 -11.40
C VAL A 54 15.01 6.65 -11.18
N THR A 55 15.46 7.88 -11.48
CA THR A 55 16.88 8.28 -11.40
C THR A 55 17.18 9.20 -10.21
N ALA A 56 16.21 10.03 -9.79
CA ALA A 56 16.42 11.00 -8.71
C ALA A 56 16.50 10.33 -7.33
N GLY A 57 15.72 9.27 -7.12
CA GLY A 57 15.68 8.52 -5.86
C GLY A 57 17.02 7.86 -5.51
N PRO A 58 17.60 7.03 -6.40
CA PRO A 58 18.91 6.41 -6.15
C PRO A 58 20.02 7.42 -5.82
N LEU A 59 20.07 8.56 -6.54
CA LEU A 59 21.07 9.60 -6.26
C LEU A 59 20.87 10.26 -4.89
N ALA A 60 19.61 10.54 -4.51
CA ALA A 60 19.28 11.08 -3.19
C ALA A 60 19.62 10.09 -2.05
N LEU A 61 19.50 8.79 -2.32
CA LEU A 61 19.90 7.75 -1.37
C LEU A 61 21.43 7.73 -1.21
N GLN A 62 22.18 7.82 -2.31
CA GLN A 62 23.65 7.85 -2.29
C GLN A 62 24.22 9.14 -1.69
N SER A 63 23.54 10.29 -1.83
CA SER A 63 23.95 11.54 -1.19
C SER A 63 23.62 11.59 0.30
N GLY A 64 22.78 10.67 0.80
CA GLY A 64 22.24 10.69 2.16
C GLY A 64 21.15 11.74 2.37
N ASP A 65 20.55 12.27 1.29
CA ASP A 65 19.40 13.18 1.37
C ASP A 65 18.12 12.45 1.82
N ILE A 66 18.04 11.14 1.58
CA ILE A 66 16.99 10.25 2.07
C ILE A 66 17.60 9.00 2.71
N ASP A 67 16.92 8.47 3.72
CA ASP A 67 17.34 7.22 4.39
C ASP A 67 16.74 5.96 3.75
N VAL A 68 15.60 6.10 3.07
CA VAL A 68 14.82 4.98 2.51
C VAL A 68 14.24 5.35 1.15
N LEU A 69 14.48 4.48 0.16
CA LEU A 69 13.85 4.55 -1.15
C LEU A 69 12.84 3.39 -1.30
N TYR A 70 11.60 3.71 -1.68
CA TYR A 70 10.54 2.73 -1.91
C TYR A 70 10.03 2.79 -3.36
N ASP A 71 9.93 1.61 -4.00
CA ASP A 71 9.14 1.34 -5.22
C ASP A 71 9.49 2.17 -6.48
N THR A 72 10.66 2.80 -6.52
CA THR A 72 11.04 3.72 -7.62
C THR A 72 12.43 3.45 -8.18
N MET A 73 13.03 2.30 -7.87
CA MET A 73 14.35 1.95 -8.39
C MET A 73 14.23 1.24 -9.74
N ASP A 74 14.93 1.76 -10.75
CA ASP A 74 15.24 1.01 -11.96
C ASP A 74 16.41 0.06 -11.67
N TRP A 75 16.33 -1.17 -12.18
CA TRP A 75 17.33 -2.22 -12.03
C TRP A 75 18.70 -1.80 -12.56
N VAL A 76 18.76 -0.85 -13.50
CA VAL A 76 20.02 -0.27 -13.98
C VAL A 76 20.89 0.32 -12.84
N ASN A 77 20.28 0.73 -11.72
CA ASN A 77 21.02 1.29 -10.57
C ASN A 77 21.41 0.25 -9.52
N GLU A 78 21.00 -1.01 -9.68
CA GLU A 78 21.20 -2.07 -8.68
C GLU A 78 22.68 -2.30 -8.37
N ASP A 79 23.50 -2.55 -9.39
CA ASP A 79 24.94 -2.76 -9.21
C ASP A 79 25.62 -1.57 -8.53
N THR A 80 25.17 -0.36 -8.84
CA THR A 80 25.72 0.88 -8.30
C THR A 80 25.39 1.02 -6.82
N LEU A 81 24.14 0.74 -6.42
CA LEU A 81 23.71 0.81 -5.02
C LEU A 81 24.25 -0.36 -4.18
N ASN A 82 24.32 -1.56 -4.75
CA ASN A 82 24.86 -2.75 -4.08
C ASN A 82 26.38 -2.66 -3.83
N SER A 83 27.08 -1.83 -4.61
CA SER A 83 28.50 -1.57 -4.43
C SER A 83 28.80 -0.59 -3.28
N ASP A 84 27.79 0.13 -2.80
CA ASP A 84 27.93 1.07 -1.69
C ASP A 84 27.81 0.32 -0.35
N PRO A 85 28.85 0.33 0.51
CA PRO A 85 28.83 -0.41 1.77
C PRO A 85 27.80 0.11 2.79
N ASP A 86 27.31 1.34 2.62
CA ASP A 86 26.36 1.97 3.54
C ASP A 86 24.89 1.76 3.11
N ILE A 87 24.64 1.16 1.93
CA ILE A 87 23.30 0.93 1.38
C ILE A 87 22.96 -0.56 1.38
N GLY A 88 21.82 -0.91 1.99
CA GLY A 88 21.27 -2.26 1.95
C GLY A 88 20.13 -2.39 0.94
N LEU A 89 20.23 -3.37 0.03
CA LEU A 89 19.14 -3.73 -0.88
C LEU A 89 18.31 -4.89 -0.34
N PHE A 90 16.99 -4.76 -0.40
CA PHE A 90 16.04 -5.76 0.07
C PHE A 90 15.04 -6.11 -1.03
N TYR A 91 14.97 -7.39 -1.36
CA TYR A 91 14.10 -7.91 -2.41
C TYR A 91 12.96 -8.69 -1.78
N LYS A 92 11.76 -8.48 -2.30
CA LYS A 92 10.59 -9.28 -2.00
C LYS A 92 9.76 -9.46 -3.26
N TYR A 93 9.12 -10.60 -3.39
CA TYR A 93 8.08 -10.76 -4.40
C TYR A 93 6.95 -9.76 -4.13
N SER A 94 6.53 -9.07 -5.19
CA SER A 94 5.41 -8.15 -5.14
C SER A 94 4.09 -8.91 -5.07
N ASN A 95 3.07 -8.29 -4.47
CA ASN A 95 1.68 -8.77 -4.55
C ASN A 95 1.01 -8.36 -5.89
N GLY A 96 1.80 -8.05 -6.91
CA GLY A 96 1.37 -7.77 -8.27
C GLY A 96 2.06 -8.71 -9.26
N TYR A 97 1.50 -8.80 -10.46
CA TYR A 97 2.10 -9.54 -11.58
C TYR A 97 1.84 -8.80 -12.90
N GLY A 98 2.79 -8.94 -13.82
CA GLY A 98 2.59 -8.52 -15.20
C GLY A 98 1.67 -9.49 -15.93
N HIS A 99 0.73 -8.97 -16.73
CA HIS A 99 -0.14 -9.80 -17.56
C HIS A 99 -0.47 -9.10 -18.87
N LEU A 100 -0.89 -9.90 -19.85
CA LEU A 100 -1.44 -9.41 -21.10
C LEU A 100 -2.96 -9.61 -21.07
N THR A 101 -3.70 -8.51 -20.99
CA THR A 101 -5.15 -8.55 -21.13
C THR A 101 -5.52 -8.54 -22.60
N ILE A 102 -6.26 -9.55 -23.03
CA ILE A 102 -6.75 -9.65 -24.41
C ILE A 102 -8.23 -9.24 -24.43
N ASN A 103 -8.60 -8.33 -25.32
CA ASN A 103 -9.99 -7.92 -25.50
C ASN A 103 -10.77 -8.95 -26.34
N PHE A 104 -11.77 -9.60 -25.76
CA PHE A 104 -12.53 -10.68 -26.41
C PHE A 104 -13.80 -10.21 -27.12
N ARG A 105 -14.06 -8.90 -27.21
CA ARG A 105 -15.31 -8.39 -27.79
C ARG A 105 -15.42 -8.73 -29.28
N ASP A 106 -14.32 -8.56 -30.02
CA ASP A 106 -14.30 -8.68 -31.48
C ASP A 106 -13.44 -9.84 -31.97
N TYR A 107 -13.75 -10.30 -33.19
CA TYR A 107 -12.91 -11.21 -33.93
C TYR A 107 -11.55 -10.54 -34.27
N PRO A 108 -10.41 -11.26 -34.20
CA PRO A 108 -10.27 -12.70 -33.94
C PRO A 108 -10.01 -13.08 -32.47
N LEU A 109 -9.87 -12.09 -31.58
CA LEU A 109 -9.47 -12.31 -30.19
C LEU A 109 -10.56 -12.98 -29.34
N ASN A 110 -11.82 -12.96 -29.79
CA ASN A 110 -12.91 -13.74 -29.22
C ASN A 110 -12.74 -15.26 -29.37
N ILE A 111 -11.91 -15.74 -30.30
CA ILE A 111 -11.64 -17.17 -30.53
C ILE A 111 -10.68 -17.72 -29.47
N SER A 112 -11.15 -18.64 -28.62
CA SER A 112 -10.33 -19.25 -27.56
C SER A 112 -9.11 -20.02 -28.09
N GLY A 113 -9.22 -20.63 -29.28
CA GLY A 113 -8.11 -21.29 -29.96
C GLY A 113 -6.94 -20.34 -30.23
N LEU A 114 -7.21 -19.13 -30.71
CA LEU A 114 -6.17 -18.12 -30.97
C LEU A 114 -5.47 -17.70 -29.67
N ARG A 115 -6.23 -17.48 -28.60
CA ARG A 115 -5.66 -17.06 -27.31
C ARG A 115 -4.77 -18.11 -26.69
N ARG A 116 -5.18 -19.38 -26.75
CA ARG A 116 -4.34 -20.50 -26.30
C ARG A 116 -3.09 -20.63 -27.17
N ALA A 117 -3.22 -20.52 -28.48
CA ALA A 117 -2.07 -20.54 -29.39
C ALA A 117 -1.07 -19.43 -29.05
N PHE A 118 -1.55 -18.21 -28.78
CA PHE A 118 -0.70 -17.12 -28.31
C PHE A 118 -0.03 -17.44 -26.96
N ALA A 119 -0.79 -17.94 -25.98
CA ALA A 119 -0.25 -18.29 -24.67
C ALA A 119 0.88 -19.35 -24.73
N TYR A 120 0.78 -20.32 -25.64
CA TYR A 120 1.85 -21.31 -25.88
C TYR A 120 3.01 -20.77 -26.72
N ALA A 121 2.76 -19.79 -27.59
CA ALA A 121 3.80 -19.17 -28.41
C ALA A 121 4.61 -18.11 -27.63
N TYR A 122 4.05 -17.56 -26.55
CA TYR A 122 4.68 -16.54 -25.74
C TYR A 122 5.72 -17.15 -24.79
N ASP A 123 6.99 -16.85 -25.02
CA ASP A 123 8.11 -17.33 -24.22
C ASP A 123 8.29 -16.46 -22.97
N LYS A 124 7.61 -16.85 -21.88
CA LYS A 124 7.70 -16.15 -20.59
C LYS A 124 9.11 -16.17 -20.03
N THR A 125 9.84 -17.27 -20.23
CA THR A 125 11.21 -17.43 -19.72
C THR A 125 12.14 -16.41 -20.36
N LYS A 126 12.10 -16.26 -21.69
CA LYS A 126 12.87 -15.22 -22.38
C LYS A 126 12.49 -13.82 -21.96
N VAL A 127 11.22 -13.54 -21.71
CA VAL A 127 10.82 -12.20 -21.25
C VAL A 127 11.38 -11.93 -19.85
N CYS A 128 11.35 -12.91 -18.96
CA CYS A 128 11.92 -12.76 -17.63
C CYS A 128 13.45 -12.57 -17.68
N SER A 129 14.16 -13.33 -18.53
CA SER A 129 15.62 -13.23 -18.64
C SER A 129 16.10 -12.02 -19.43
N ASP A 130 15.52 -11.74 -20.59
CA ASP A 130 16.09 -10.83 -21.59
C ASP A 130 15.50 -9.41 -21.50
N VAL A 131 14.27 -9.28 -21.00
CA VAL A 131 13.57 -7.98 -20.91
C VAL A 131 13.52 -7.46 -19.48
N ARG A 132 13.63 -8.36 -18.50
CA ARG A 132 13.54 -8.05 -17.07
C ARG A 132 14.82 -8.43 -16.31
N ASP A 133 15.89 -8.78 -17.03
CA ASP A 133 17.21 -9.08 -16.49
C ASP A 133 17.25 -10.15 -15.37
N GLY A 134 16.26 -11.05 -15.33
CA GLY A 134 16.15 -12.07 -14.29
C GLY A 134 15.42 -11.63 -13.02
N GLU A 135 15.04 -10.35 -12.90
CA GLU A 135 14.36 -9.76 -11.73
C GLU A 135 12.85 -10.06 -11.67
N THR A 136 12.39 -10.96 -12.51
CA THR A 136 11.01 -11.45 -12.50
C THR A 136 10.98 -12.96 -12.69
N ILE A 137 9.92 -13.57 -12.17
CA ILE A 137 9.69 -15.00 -12.29
C ILE A 137 8.58 -15.28 -13.31
N VAL A 138 8.65 -16.45 -13.92
CA VAL A 138 7.53 -16.98 -14.70
C VAL A 138 6.37 -17.26 -13.74
N HIS A 139 5.18 -16.83 -14.14
CA HIS A 139 3.95 -16.97 -13.36
C HIS A 139 2.80 -17.37 -14.29
N ASP A 140 2.06 -18.43 -13.96
CA ASP A 140 0.92 -18.93 -14.73
C ASP A 140 -0.44 -18.70 -14.02
N SER A 141 -0.41 -18.24 -12.77
CA SER A 141 -1.55 -18.02 -11.90
C SER A 141 -2.08 -16.59 -12.04
N ILE A 142 -3.36 -16.42 -11.73
CA ILE A 142 -4.01 -15.11 -11.62
C ILE A 142 -3.91 -14.53 -10.20
N VAL A 143 -3.32 -15.29 -9.29
CA VAL A 143 -3.08 -14.95 -7.89
C VAL A 143 -1.57 -14.84 -7.70
N PRO A 144 -1.04 -13.66 -7.28
CA PRO A 144 0.41 -13.45 -7.12
C PRO A 144 1.05 -14.48 -6.18
N LEU A 145 2.30 -14.86 -6.45
CA LEU A 145 3.02 -15.87 -5.67
C LEU A 145 3.02 -15.65 -4.13
N PRO A 146 3.21 -14.42 -3.60
CA PRO A 146 3.22 -14.22 -2.14
C PRO A 146 1.87 -14.42 -1.46
N ASN A 147 0.80 -14.48 -2.25
CA ASN A 147 -0.54 -14.61 -1.72
C ASN A 147 -0.78 -16.06 -1.25
N ILE A 148 -1.36 -16.20 -0.07
CA ILE A 148 -1.65 -17.51 0.54
C ILE A 148 -2.59 -18.41 -0.27
N TRP A 149 -3.29 -17.84 -1.26
CA TRP A 149 -4.18 -18.56 -2.17
C TRP A 149 -3.51 -18.94 -3.50
N CYS A 150 -2.23 -18.59 -3.70
CA CYS A 150 -1.46 -19.05 -4.84
C CYS A 150 -1.17 -20.55 -4.68
N ILE A 151 -1.32 -21.29 -5.78
CA ILE A 151 -1.09 -22.75 -5.83
C ILE A 151 0.15 -23.13 -6.66
N GLU A 152 0.84 -22.13 -7.19
CA GLU A 152 2.20 -22.25 -7.73
C GLU A 152 3.21 -22.13 -6.58
#